data_AF-A0A356TRD5-F1
#
_entry.id   AF-A0A356TRD5-F1
#
_cell.length_a   1.000
_cell.length_b   1.000
_cell.length_c   1.000
_cell.angle_alpha   90.00
_cell.angle_beta   90.00
_cell.angle_gamma   90.00
#
_symmetry.space_group_name_H-M   'P 1'
#
loop_
_entity.id
_entity.type
_entity.pdbx_description
1 polymer ?
#
loop_
_entity_poly.entity_id
_entity_poly.type
_entity_poly.pdbx_seq_one_letter_code
_entity_poly.pdbx_strand_id
1 'polypeptide(L)'
;MHAVRAGAIPVVLSIRTGARFAAEVFRWDASDPEPIGRAEGLALYLVNGGDGQTATDEMAGLGVRALGRALDARLAEGASIPQGLSTLGERSREHPGGAFHVPT
;
A
#
# COMPACT_ATOMS: atom_id res chain seq x y z
N MET A 1 10.04 1.77 -6.32
CA MET A 1 9.11 0.63 -6.21
C MET A 1 9.96 -0.62 -6.10
N HIS A 2 9.67 -1.48 -5.14
CA HIS A 2 10.36 -2.77 -5.01
C HIS A 2 9.60 -3.87 -5.76
N ALA A 3 10.24 -5.02 -5.98
CA ALA A 3 9.53 -6.22 -6.42
C ALA A 3 8.45 -6.63 -5.39
N VAL A 4 7.52 -7.51 -5.79
CA VAL A 4 6.59 -8.15 -4.86
C VAL A 4 7.39 -8.82 -3.75
N ARG A 5 7.18 -8.38 -2.51
CA ARG A 5 7.85 -8.92 -1.33
C ARG A 5 6.78 -9.46 -0.41
N ALA A 6 6.79 -10.78 -0.18
CA ALA A 6 5.82 -11.48 0.67
C ALA A 6 4.34 -11.27 0.26
N GLY A 7 4.04 -10.94 -1.00
CA GLY A 7 2.65 -10.81 -1.49
C GLY A 7 2.11 -9.38 -1.59
N ALA A 8 2.97 -8.36 -1.51
CA ALA A 8 2.60 -6.95 -1.71
C ALA A 8 3.77 -6.22 -2.32
N ILE A 9 3.50 -5.06 -2.91
CA ILE A 9 4.55 -4.20 -3.47
C ILE A 9 4.79 -3.03 -2.52
N PRO A 10 5.96 -2.94 -1.89
CA PRO A 10 6.29 -1.77 -1.10
C PRO A 10 6.70 -0.59 -2.00
N VAL A 11 6.10 0.55 -1.69
CA VAL A 11 6.34 1.84 -2.33
C VAL A 11 6.79 2.82 -1.26
N VAL A 12 8.06 3.21 -1.33
CA VAL A 12 8.61 4.26 -0.48
C VAL A 12 8.29 5.61 -1.12
N LEU A 13 7.63 6.47 -0.37
CA LEU A 13 7.27 7.83 -0.74
C LEU A 13 8.07 8.81 0.13
N SER A 14 8.35 9.99 -0.42
CA SER A 14 9.02 11.08 0.31
C SER A 14 8.11 12.30 0.30
N ILE A 15 7.97 12.95 1.45
CA ILE A 15 7.32 14.26 1.53
C ILE A 15 8.38 15.36 1.38
N ARG A 16 7.95 16.57 1.00
CA ARG A 16 8.87 17.69 0.71
C ARG A 16 9.81 18.06 1.86
N THR A 17 9.46 17.73 3.10
CA THR A 17 10.29 17.96 4.29
C THR A 17 11.46 16.97 4.40
N GLY A 18 11.57 16.00 3.48
CA GLY A 18 12.61 14.97 3.46
C GLY A 18 12.23 13.70 4.21
N ALA A 19 11.13 13.72 5.00
CA ALA A 19 10.65 12.52 5.67
C ALA A 19 10.14 11.49 4.66
N ARG A 20 10.30 10.21 5.02
CA ARG A 20 9.94 9.07 4.18
C ARG A 20 8.93 8.19 4.89
N PHE A 21 8.06 7.56 4.11
CA PHE A 21 7.13 6.56 4.59
C PHE A 21 6.95 5.46 3.55
N ALA A 22 6.52 4.28 3.98
CA ALA A 22 6.15 3.20 3.07
C ALA A 22 4.64 3.05 2.99
N ALA A 23 4.16 2.84 1.77
CA ALA A 23 2.86 2.28 1.50
C ALA A 23 3.05 0.89 0.88
N GLU A 24 2.12 -0.01 1.12
CA GLU A 24 2.09 -1.33 0.48
C GLU A 24 0.86 -1.45 -0.41
N VAL A 25 1.09 -1.98 -1.61
CA VAL A 25 0.04 -2.24 -2.61
C VAL A 25 -0.31 -3.73 -2.57
N PHE A 26 -1.58 -4.02 -2.36
CA PHE A 26 -2.18 -5.35 -2.28
C PHE A 26 -3.24 -5.53 -3.36
N ARG A 27 -3.64 -6.79 -3.56
CA ARG A 27 -4.91 -7.08 -4.22
C ARG A 27 -6.06 -6.63 -3.32
N TRP A 28 -7.07 -6.00 -3.90
CA TRP A 28 -8.28 -5.60 -3.17
C TRP A 28 -9.17 -6.80 -2.86
N ASP A 29 -9.75 -6.79 -1.67
CA ASP A 29 -10.80 -7.70 -1.24
C ASP A 29 -11.76 -6.94 -0.30
N ALA A 30 -13.06 -7.11 -0.50
CA ALA A 30 -14.07 -6.37 0.26
C ALA A 30 -14.19 -6.82 1.73
N SER A 31 -13.57 -7.94 2.11
CA SER A 31 -13.51 -8.40 3.50
C SER A 31 -12.33 -7.81 4.29
N ASP A 32 -11.36 -7.18 3.61
CA ASP A 32 -10.26 -6.48 4.26
C ASP A 32 -10.73 -5.11 4.82
N PRO A 33 -10.00 -4.54 5.81
CA PRO A 33 -10.23 -3.17 6.25
C PRO A 33 -10.19 -2.14 5.11
N GLU A 34 -10.91 -1.03 5.26
CA GLU A 34 -10.92 0.02 4.24
C GLU A 34 -9.49 0.58 4.02
N PRO A 35 -8.99 0.59 2.77
CA PRO A 35 -7.65 1.07 2.48
C PRO A 35 -7.62 2.60 2.46
N ILE A 36 -6.43 3.17 2.68
CA ILE A 36 -6.24 4.63 2.60
C ILE A 36 -6.39 5.09 1.15
N GLY A 37 -5.86 4.32 0.21
CA GLY A 37 -6.01 4.53 -1.22
C GLY A 37 -6.51 3.26 -1.90
N ARG A 38 -7.28 3.41 -2.97
CA ARG A 38 -7.74 2.31 -3.81
C ARG A 38 -7.43 2.61 -5.26
N ALA A 39 -7.23 1.56 -6.04
CA ALA A 39 -7.30 1.59 -7.49
C ALA A 39 -8.05 0.33 -7.97
N GLU A 40 -8.40 0.21 -9.25
CA GLU A 40 -9.10 -0.96 -9.78
C GLU A 40 -8.40 -2.26 -9.37
N GLY A 41 -9.07 -3.09 -8.56
CA GLY A 41 -8.54 -4.34 -8.05
C GLY A 41 -7.37 -4.23 -7.05
N LEU A 42 -6.97 -3.02 -6.64
CA LEU A 42 -5.82 -2.77 -5.76
C LEU A 42 -6.19 -1.98 -4.50
N ALA A 43 -5.53 -2.32 -3.40
CA ALA A 43 -5.68 -1.67 -2.11
C ALA A 43 -4.34 -1.15 -1.61
N LEU A 44 -4.32 0.06 -1.05
CA LEU A 44 -3.11 0.71 -0.56
C LEU A 44 -3.23 1.03 0.92
N TYR A 45 -2.30 0.50 1.70
CA TYR A 45 -2.19 0.73 3.14
C TYR A 45 -0.87 1.41 3.48
N LEU A 46 -0.89 2.25 4.50
CA LEU A 46 0.31 2.87 5.05
C LEU A 46 0.99 1.90 6.02
N VAL A 47 2.30 1.72 5.90
CA VAL A 47 3.09 1.00 6.91
C VAL A 47 3.49 1.98 8.01
N ASN A 48 2.69 2.01 9.07
CA ASN A 48 2.93 2.86 10.25
C ASN A 48 3.21 2.06 11.54
N GLY A 49 3.32 0.74 11.45
CA GLY A 49 3.52 -0.14 12.61
C GLY A 49 2.33 -0.19 13.58
N GLY A 50 1.19 0.39 13.19
CA GLY A 50 -0.06 0.32 13.95
C GLY A 50 -0.87 -0.93 13.64
N ASP A 51 -1.90 -1.14 14.46
CA ASP A 51 -2.94 -2.18 14.32
C ASP A 51 -4.19 -1.67 13.60
N GLY A 52 -4.08 -0.53 12.91
CA GLY A 52 -5.20 0.20 12.32
C GLY A 52 -5.86 1.23 13.23
N GLN A 53 -5.50 1.31 14.52
CA GLN A 53 -5.96 2.36 15.44
C GLN A 53 -5.01 3.56 15.52
N THR A 54 -3.78 3.41 15.03
CA THR A 54 -2.80 4.50 15.00
C THR A 54 -3.22 5.57 13.99
N ALA A 55 -3.38 6.80 14.49
CA ALA A 55 -3.66 7.96 13.66
C ALA A 55 -2.60 8.08 12.54
N THR A 56 -3.08 8.17 11.30
CA THR A 56 -2.22 8.37 10.15
C THR A 56 -1.82 9.85 10.08
N ASP A 57 -0.52 10.10 9.87
CA ASP A 57 -0.05 11.43 9.49
C ASP A 57 -0.78 11.90 8.21
N GLU A 58 -1.35 13.10 8.26
CA GLU A 58 -2.23 13.60 7.20
C GLU A 58 -1.52 13.66 5.84
N MET A 59 -0.25 14.09 5.82
CA MET A 59 0.53 14.18 4.58
C MET A 59 0.84 12.80 4.01
N ALA A 60 1.15 11.82 4.86
CA ALA A 60 1.30 10.43 4.43
C ALA A 60 -0.01 9.89 3.84
N GLY A 61 -1.14 10.13 4.50
CA GLY A 61 -2.46 9.72 4.02
C GLY A 61 -2.81 10.33 2.66
N LEU A 62 -2.56 11.63 2.47
CA LEU A 62 -2.74 12.31 1.18
C LEU A 62 -1.83 11.71 0.09
N GLY A 63 -0.58 11.39 0.42
CA GLY A 63 0.35 10.75 -0.50
C GLY A 63 -0.13 9.37 -0.97
N VAL A 64 -0.64 8.55 -0.06
CA VAL A 64 -1.20 7.22 -0.40
C VAL A 64 -2.44 7.35 -1.29
N ARG A 65 -3.34 8.31 -1.00
CA ARG A 65 -4.52 8.59 -1.84
C ARG A 65 -4.12 9.05 -3.24
N ALA A 66 -3.12 9.94 -3.34
CA ALA A 66 -2.61 10.40 -4.62
C ALA A 66 -1.98 9.26 -5.43
N LEU A 67 -1.26 8.33 -4.77
CA LEU A 67 -0.73 7.13 -5.40
C LEU A 67 -1.85 6.23 -5.96
N GLY A 68 -2.93 6.01 -5.20
CA GLY A 68 -4.09 5.25 -5.68
C GLY A 68 -4.68 5.83 -6.96
N ARG A 69 -4.90 7.15 -7.01
CA ARG A 69 -5.38 7.83 -8.23
C ARG A 69 -4.42 7.71 -9.41
N ALA A 70 -3.11 7.76 -9.15
CA ALA A 70 -2.11 7.59 -10.20
C ALA A 70 -2.11 6.17 -10.76
N LEU A 71 -2.34 5.15 -9.92
CA LEU A 71 -2.49 3.77 -10.35
C LEU A 71 -3.75 3.56 -11.17
N ASP A 72 -4.89 4.12 -10.75
CA ASP A 72 -6.13 4.09 -11.54
C ASP A 72 -5.93 4.64 -12.95
N ALA A 73 -5.26 5.79 -13.07
CA ALA A 73 -4.96 6.37 -14.38
C ALA A 73 -4.11 5.43 -15.24
N ARG A 74 -3.09 4.78 -14.66
CA ARG A 74 -2.25 3.79 -15.38
C ARG A 74 -3.05 2.56 -15.80
N LEU A 75 -3.93 2.04 -14.95
CA LEU A 75 -4.77 0.88 -15.26
C LEU A 75 -5.77 1.22 -16.37
N ALA A 76 -6.36 2.42 -16.34
CA ALA A 76 -7.23 2.91 -17.42
C ALA A 76 -6.47 3.08 -18.76
N GLU A 77 -5.17 3.36 -18.72
CA GLU A 77 -4.27 3.37 -19.89
C GLU A 77 -3.87 1.96 -20.36
N GLY A 78 -4.33 0.89 -19.70
CA GLY A 78 -4.08 -0.50 -20.07
C GLY A 78 -2.88 -1.16 -19.37
N ALA A 79 -2.34 -0.55 -18.30
CA ALA A 79 -1.33 -1.22 -17.48
C ALA A 79 -1.90 -2.49 -16.83
N SER A 80 -1.08 -3.53 -16.70
CA SER A 80 -1.47 -4.77 -16.05
C SER A 80 -1.19 -4.76 -14.54
N ILE A 81 -2.09 -5.38 -13.78
CA ILE A 81 -1.85 -5.65 -12.36
C ILE A 81 -0.82 -6.77 -12.22
N PRO A 82 0.26 -6.58 -11.43
CA PRO A 82 1.24 -7.63 -11.18
C PRO A 82 0.61 -8.89 -10.58
N GLN A 83 1.05 -10.05 -11.05
CA GLN A 83 0.68 -11.33 -10.45
C GLN A 83 1.39 -11.54 -9.09
N GLY A 84 0.80 -12.38 -8.24
CA GLY A 84 1.38 -12.71 -6.92
C GLY A 84 1.11 -11.67 -5.83
N LEU A 85 0.17 -10.75 -6.05
CA LEU A 85 -0.36 -9.89 -5.00
C LEU A 85 -1.38 -10.66 -4.14
N SER A 86 -1.11 -10.70 -2.84
CA SER A 86 -2.04 -11.15 -1.81
C SER A 86 -3.03 -10.03 -1.45
N THR A 87 -4.13 -10.39 -0.82
CA THR A 87 -4.94 -9.48 0.00
C THR A 87 -4.24 -9.17 1.31
N LEU A 88 -4.73 -8.20 2.08
CA LEU A 88 -4.18 -7.91 3.40
C LEU A 88 -4.42 -9.07 4.37
N GLY A 89 -5.60 -9.69 4.34
CA GLY A 89 -5.92 -10.88 5.12
C GLY A 89 -5.06 -12.10 4.77
N GLU A 90 -4.81 -12.35 3.48
CA GLU A 90 -3.90 -13.40 3.01
C GLU A 90 -2.48 -13.18 3.52
N ARG A 91 -1.96 -11.96 3.31
CA ARG A 91 -0.64 -11.57 3.81
C ARG A 91 -0.48 -11.82 5.30
N SER A 92 -1.46 -11.40 6.09
CA SER A 92 -1.38 -11.47 7.55
C SER A 92 -1.29 -12.91 8.06
N ARG A 93 -1.89 -13.85 7.32
CA ARG A 93 -1.87 -15.29 7.63
C ARG A 93 -0.59 -15.97 7.18
N GLU A 94 -0.12 -15.67 5.97
CA GLU A 94 0.98 -16.40 5.31
C GLU A 94 2.35 -15.81 5.66
N HIS A 95 2.42 -14.52 5.96
CA HIS A 95 3.65 -13.80 6.27
C HIS A 95 3.47 -12.90 7.50
N PRO A 96 3.24 -13.48 8.70
CA PRO A 96 3.17 -12.71 9.93
C PRO A 96 4.49 -11.94 10.13
N GLY A 97 4.43 -10.62 10.17
CA GLY A 97 5.61 -9.73 10.22
C GLY A 97 6.21 -9.36 8.86
N GLY A 98 5.52 -9.63 7.74
CA GLY A 98 6.01 -9.35 6.39
C GLY A 98 5.99 -7.87 5.97
N ALA A 99 5.54 -6.95 6.83
CA ALA A 99 5.42 -5.53 6.52
C ALA A 99 6.79 -4.90 6.16
N PHE A 100 6.80 -4.05 5.14
CA PHE A 100 7.99 -3.34 4.71
C PHE A 100 8.23 -2.06 5.52
N HIS A 101 9.13 -2.13 6.50
CA HIS A 101 9.52 -0.96 7.28
C HIS A 101 10.62 -0.15 6.59
N VAL A 102 10.47 1.17 6.62
CA VAL A 102 11.51 2.13 6.20
C VAL A 102 12.21 2.62 7.46
N PRO A 103 13.56 2.55 7.55
CA PRO A 103 14.30 3.17 8.65
C PRO A 103 14.03 4.68 8.67
N THR A 104 13.64 5.20 9.84
CA THR A 104 13.51 6.64 10.11
C THR A 104 14.87 7.31 10.23
#